data_AF-A0A521BN36-F1
#
_entry.id   AF-A0A521BN36-F1
#
_cell.length_a   1.000
_cell.length_b   1.000
_cell.length_c   1.000
_cell.angle_alpha   90.00
_cell.angle_beta   90.00
_cell.angle_gamma   90.00
#
_symmetry.space_group_name_H-M   'P 1'
#
loop_
_entity.id
_entity.type
_entity.pdbx_description
1 polymer ?
#
loop_
_entity_poly.entity_id
_entity_poly.type
_entity_poly.pdbx_seq_one_letter_code
_entity_poly.pdbx_strand_id
1 'polypeptide(L)' 'MGMILLAFGLVLIVEGLAYALAPSLIERMLEALRSMPEQARRLAGLLCMVGGLVLLWGAYQVGF' A
#
# COMPACT_ATOMS: atom_id res chain seq x y z
N MET A 1 -16.05 -6.34 -13.92
CA MET A 1 -15.03 -5.64 -14.75
C MET A 1 -14.78 -4.21 -14.27
N GLY A 2 -15.80 -3.36 -14.11
CA GLY A 2 -15.63 -1.96 -13.68
C GLY A 2 -14.95 -1.77 -12.31
N MET A 3 -15.25 -2.63 -11.32
CA MET A 3 -14.62 -2.56 -9.99
C MET A 3 -13.10 -2.72 -10.03
N ILE A 4 -12.58 -3.56 -10.95
CA ILE A 4 -11.14 -3.78 -11.10
C ILE A 4 -10.47 -2.53 -11.65
N LEU A 5 -11.07 -1.90 -12.67
CA LEU A 5 -10.57 -0.63 -13.23
C LEU A 5 -10.60 0.48 -12.20
N LEU A 6 -11.65 0.54 -11.36
CA LEU A 6 -11.76 1.52 -10.29
C LEU A 6 -10.70 1.31 -9.21
N ALA A 7 -10.51 0.07 -8.74
CA ALA A 7 -9.48 -0.26 -7.76
C ALA A 7 -8.07 0.08 -8.29
N PHE A 8 -7.76 -0.30 -9.53
CA PHE A 8 -6.49 0.05 -10.16
C PHE A 8 -6.32 1.56 -10.35
N GLY A 9 -7.37 2.25 -10.79
CA GLY A 9 -7.35 3.70 -10.99
C GLY A 9 -7.08 4.45 -9.68
N LEU A 10 -7.75 4.05 -8.60
CA LEU A 10 -7.51 4.62 -7.26
C LEU A 10 -6.08 4.38 -6.79
N VAL A 11 -5.54 3.16 -6.94
CA VAL A 11 -4.14 2.88 -6.59
C VAL A 11 -3.19 3.77 -7.38
N LEU A 12 -3.38 3.91 -8.69
CA LEU A 12 -2.54 4.77 -9.53
C LEU A 12 -2.62 6.25 -9.13
N ILE A 13 -3.80 6.75 -8.78
CA ILE A 13 -3.98 8.12 -8.32
C ILE A 13 -3.25 8.32 -6.98
N VAL A 14 -3.44 7.43 -6.02
CA VAL A 14 -2.82 7.54 -4.68
C VAL A 14 -1.30 7.45 -4.79
N GLU A 15 -0.77 6.47 -5.51
CA GLU A 15 0.67 6.30 -5.75
C GLU A 15 1.23 7.53 -6.49
N GLY A 16 0.60 7.96 -7.58
CA GLY A 16 1.01 9.13 -8.35
C GLY A 16 1.02 10.43 -7.54
N LEU A 17 0.04 10.61 -6.65
CA LEU A 17 0.01 11.74 -5.73
C LEU A 17 1.15 11.71 -4.72
N ALA A 18 1.49 10.53 -4.19
CA ALA A 18 2.62 10.38 -3.28
C ALA A 18 3.93 10.81 -3.95
N TYR A 19 4.14 10.42 -5.22
CA TYR A 19 5.29 10.85 -6.00
C TYR A 19 5.27 12.34 -6.36
N ALA A 20 4.10 12.89 -6.71
CA ALA A 20 3.98 14.27 -7.18
C ALA A 20 4.07 15.31 -6.03
N LEU A 21 3.47 15.00 -4.88
CA LEU A 21 3.37 15.95 -3.75
C LEU A 21 4.54 15.83 -2.77
N ALA A 22 5.06 14.62 -2.55
CA ALA A 22 6.07 14.38 -1.53
C ALA A 22 7.13 13.34 -1.98
N PRO A 23 7.90 13.62 -3.05
CA PRO A 23 8.93 12.70 -3.55
C PRO A 23 10.00 12.37 -2.48
N SER A 24 10.34 13.33 -1.63
CA SER A 24 11.31 13.14 -0.54
C SER A 24 10.83 12.17 0.55
N LEU A 25 9.52 11.99 0.72
CA LEU A 25 8.96 11.01 1.65
C LEU A 25 9.20 9.59 1.15
N ILE A 26 9.02 9.37 -0.16
CA ILE A 26 9.27 8.10 -0.83
C ILE A 26 10.74 7.71 -0.70
N GLU A 27 11.66 8.63 -0.99
CA GLU A 27 13.10 8.38 -0.85
C GLU A 27 13.48 7.96 0.57
N ARG A 28 12.99 8.68 1.58
CA ARG A 28 13.21 8.34 3.00
C ARG A 28 12.61 6.98 3.38
N MET A 29 11.42 6.64 2.87
CA MET A 29 10.82 5.32 3.09
C MET A 29 11.66 4.21 2.45
N LEU A 30 12.19 4.43 1.25
CA LEU A 30 13.06 3.48 0.56
C LEU A 30 14.40 3.30 1.29
N GLU A 31 14.99 4.37 1.80
CA GLU A 31 16.20 4.30 2.65
C GLU A 31 15.93 3.53 3.95
N ALA A 32 14.80 3.81 4.61
CA ALA A 32 14.39 3.09 5.82
C ALA A 32 14.16 1.60 5.54
N LEU A 33 13.51 1.25 4.42
CA LEU A 33 13.36 -0.14 4.00
C LEU A 33 14.72 -0.75 3.69
N ARG A 34 15.63 -0.02 3.04
CA ARG A 34 16.96 -0.51 2.66
C ARG A 34 17.90 -0.69 3.86
N SER A 35 17.68 -0.02 4.99
CA SER A 35 18.45 -0.24 6.22
C SER A 35 17.95 -1.43 7.04
N MET A 36 16.74 -1.91 6.79
CA MET A 36 16.19 -3.09 7.48
C MET A 36 16.82 -4.41 6.98
N PRO A 37 16.98 -5.43 7.85
CA PRO A 37 17.35 -6.77 7.44
C PRO A 37 16.23 -7.42 6.61
N GLU A 38 16.60 -8.35 5.73
CA GLU A 38 15.68 -8.98 4.77
C GLU A 38 14.44 -9.61 5.44
N GLN A 39 14.63 -10.27 6.58
CA GLN A 39 13.52 -10.86 7.34
C GLN A 39 12.52 -9.82 7.83
N ALA A 40 12.99 -8.66 8.29
CA ALA A 40 12.12 -7.57 8.75
C ALA A 40 11.36 -6.94 7.59
N ARG A 41 11.99 -6.75 6.42
CA ARG A 41 11.30 -6.28 5.21
C ARG A 41 10.18 -7.23 4.78
N ARG A 42 10.45 -8.54 4.81
CA ARG A 42 9.46 -9.57 4.48
C ARG A 42 8.29 -9.54 5.46
N LEU A 43 8.57 -9.39 6.76
CA LEU A 43 7.53 -9.28 7.78
C LEU A 43 6.69 -8.01 7.59
N ALA A 44 7.31 -6.86 7.31
CA ALA A 44 6.60 -5.62 7.02
C ALA A 44 5.67 -5.77 5.82
N GLY A 45 6.15 -6.36 4.72
CA GLY A 45 5.31 -6.65 3.55
C GLY A 45 4.14 -7.59 3.85
N LEU A 46 4.37 -8.64 4.64
CA LEU A 46 3.32 -9.55 5.11
C LEU A 46 2.28 -8.84 5.96
N LEU A 47 2.70 -7.98 6.89
CA LEU A 47 1.80 -7.19 7.72
C LEU A 47 0.97 -6.23 6.88
N CYS A 48 1.55 -5.57 5.88
CA CYS A 48 0.81 -4.72 4.94
C CYS A 48 -0.23 -5.52 4.15
N MET A 49 0.13 -6.70 3.63
CA MET A 49 -0.81 -7.58 2.92
C MET A 49 -1.97 -8.03 3.81
N VAL A 50 -1.67 -8.56 5.01
CA VAL A 50 -2.68 -9.04 5.95
C VAL A 50 -3.56 -7.89 6.43
N GLY A 51 -2.98 -6.72 6.72
CA GLY A 51 -3.73 -5.52 7.08
C GLY A 51 -4.68 -5.08 5.97
N GLY A 52 -4.22 -5.06 4.72
CA GLY A 52 -5.07 -4.77 3.56
C GLY A 52 -6.21 -5.77 3.40
N LEU A 53 -5.94 -7.06 3.60
CA LEU A 53 -6.98 -8.12 3.56
C LEU A 53 -8.02 -7.92 4.66
N VAL A 54 -7.59 -7.62 5.90
CA VAL A 54 -8.49 -7.38 7.04
C VAL A 54 -9.36 -6.15 6.79
N LEU A 55 -8.81 -5.08 6.19
CA LEU A 55 -9.59 -3.89 5.83
C LEU A 55 -10.63 -4.19 4.75
N LEU A 56 -10.24 -4.92 3.68
CA LEU A 56 -11.18 -5.34 2.64
C LEU A 56 -12.28 -6.24 3.19
N TRP A 57 -11.92 -7.19 4.06
CA TRP A 57 -12.87 -8.06 4.74
C TRP A 57 -13.82 -7.26 5.64
N GLY A 58 -13.29 -6.32 6.42
CA GLY A 58 -14.11 -5.41 7.24
C GLY A 58 -15.07 -4.58 6.39
N ALA A 59 -14.61 -4.01 5.27
CA ALA A 59 -15.46 -3.27 4.35
C ALA A 59 -16.59 -4.15 3.79
N TYR A 60 -16.26 -5.37 3.36
CA TYR A 60 -17.24 -6.35 2.89
C TYR A 60 -18.31 -6.66 3.95
N GLN A 61 -17.91 -6.82 5.21
CA GLN A 61 -18.84 -7.11 6.32
C GLN A 61 -19.80 -5.94 6.62
N VAL A 62 -19.40 -4.70 6.33
CA VAL A 62 -20.23 -3.49 6.52
C VAL A 62 -21.17 -3.26 5.32
N GLY A 63 -21.17 -4.17 4.33
CA GLY A 63 -22.09 -4.16 3.19
C GLY A 63 -21.58 -3.38 1.98
N PHE A 64 -20.26 -3.20 1.87
CA PHE A 64 -19.60 -2.71 0.66
C PHE A 64 -19.38 -3.83 -0.37
#